data_AF-A0A1A6G0Q1-F1
#
_entry.id   AF-A0A1A6G0Q1-F1
#
_cell.length_a   1.000
_cell.length_b   1.000
_cell.length_c   1.000
_cell.angle_alpha   90.00
_cell.angle_beta   90.00
_cell.angle_gamma   90.00
#
_symmetry.space_group_name_H-M   'P 1'
#
loop_
_entity.id
_entity.type
_entity.pdbx_description
1 polymer ?
#
loop_
_entity_poly.entity_id
_entity_poly.type
_entity_poly.pdbx_seq_one_letter_code
_entity_poly.pdbx_strand_id
1 'polypeptide(L)' 'MPMDVILVLWFCVCTARTVLGFGMDPDLQMDIITELDLVNTTLGVTQVAGLHNASKAFLFQ' A
#
# COMPACT_ATOMS: atom_id res chain seq x y z
N MET A 1 20.32 -26.77 -23.69
CA MET A 1 18.93 -26.33 -23.98
C MET A 1 17.98 -26.41 -22.79
N PRO A 2 17.83 -27.50 -22.01
CA PRO A 2 16.94 -27.46 -20.82
C PRO A 2 17.56 -26.71 -19.63
N MET A 3 18.87 -26.84 -19.41
CA MET A 3 19.55 -26.23 -18.25
C MET A 3 19.66 -24.70 -18.34
N ASP A 4 19.84 -24.18 -19.54
CA ASP A 4 19.91 -22.73 -19.81
C ASP A 4 18.57 -22.03 -19.52
N VAL A 5 17.46 -22.67 -19.90
CA VAL A 5 16.10 -22.16 -19.64
C VAL A 5 15.80 -22.14 -18.14
N ILE A 6 16.23 -23.17 -17.40
CA ILE A 6 16.06 -23.23 -15.94
C ILE A 6 16.83 -22.10 -15.25
N LEU A 7 18.06 -21.83 -15.68
CA LEU A 7 18.88 -20.75 -15.12
C LEU A 7 18.26 -19.37 -15.37
N VAL A 8 17.76 -19.13 -16.59
CA VAL A 8 17.07 -17.88 -16.93
C VAL A 8 15.79 -17.72 -16.11
N LEU A 9 15.00 -18.79 -15.95
CA LEU A 9 13.76 -18.75 -15.16
C LEU A 9 14.06 -18.46 -13.69
N TRP A 10 15.07 -19.10 -13.10
CA TRP A 10 15.50 -18.83 -11.73
C TRP A 10 16.00 -17.40 -11.55
N PHE A 11 16.79 -16.89 -12.50
CA PHE A 11 17.24 -15.50 -12.46
C PHE A 11 16.06 -14.51 -12.51
N CYS A 12 15.07 -14.76 -13.36
CA CYS A 12 13.82 -13.99 -13.40
C CYS A 12 13.03 -14.06 -12.09
N VAL A 13 12.91 -15.24 -11.48
CA VAL A 13 12.19 -15.40 -10.20
C VAL A 13 12.93 -14.67 -9.06
N CYS A 14 14.26 -14.75 -9.01
CA CYS A 14 15.08 -14.08 -8.01
C CYS A 14 15.00 -12.55 -8.10
N THR A 15 15.00 -12.00 -9.32
CA THR A 15 14.87 -10.55 -9.56
C THR A 15 13.43 -10.06 -9.35
N ALA A 16 12.41 -10.86 -9.68
CA ALA A 16 11.03 -10.50 -9.38
C ALA A 16 10.77 -10.44 -7.86
N ARG A 17 11.38 -11.33 -7.07
CA ARG A 17 11.24 -11.33 -5.59
C ARG A 17 11.72 -10.03 -4.94
N THR A 18 12.77 -9.40 -5.46
CA THR A 18 13.26 -8.12 -4.93
C THR A 18 12.32 -6.96 -5.25
N VAL A 19 11.55 -7.02 -6.35
CA VAL A 19 10.61 -5.94 -6.70
C VAL A 19 9.22 -6.18 -6.08
N LEU A 20 8.85 -7.45 -5.89
CA LEU A 20 7.54 -7.83 -5.35
C LEU A 20 7.49 -7.87 -3.82
N GLY A 21 8.63 -7.96 -3.13
CA GLY A 21 8.68 -8.17 -1.68
C GLY A 21 9.61 -7.26 -0.88
N PHE A 22 10.41 -6.41 -1.53
CA PHE A 22 11.29 -5.46 -0.85
C PHE A 22 10.90 -4.04 -1.26
N GLY A 23 10.39 -3.23 -0.33
CA GLY A 23 10.30 -1.79 -0.58
C GLY A 23 9.29 -0.99 0.24
N MET A 24 8.34 -1.63 0.93
CA MET A 24 7.56 -0.88 1.92
C MET A 24 8.27 -1.01 3.26
N ASP A 25 9.22 -0.09 3.48
CA ASP A 25 9.78 0.13 4.81
C ASP A 25 8.60 0.36 5.78
N PRO A 26 8.44 -0.45 6.84
CA PRO A 26 7.36 -0.27 7.79
C PRO A 26 7.43 1.07 8.54
N ASP A 27 8.59 1.72 8.61
CA ASP A 27 8.72 3.11 9.09
C ASP A 27 8.28 4.12 8.00
N LEU A 28 8.22 3.71 6.75
CA LEU A 28 7.67 4.45 5.61
C LEU A 28 6.16 4.16 5.43
N GLN A 29 5.44 3.94 6.53
CA GLN A 29 3.99 3.98 6.54
C GLN A 29 3.53 5.43 6.65
N MET A 30 2.93 5.95 5.59
CA MET A 30 2.31 7.28 5.60
C MET A 30 0.86 7.17 6.02
N ASP A 31 0.53 7.71 7.21
CA ASP A 31 -0.86 7.87 7.64
C ASP A 31 -1.45 9.15 7.02
N ILE A 32 -2.07 8.98 5.86
CA ILE A 32 -2.70 10.08 5.11
C ILE A 32 -3.82 10.74 5.91
N ILE A 33 -4.48 10.02 6.83
CA ILE A 33 -5.56 10.55 7.66
C ILE A 33 -5.03 11.63 8.60
N THR A 34 -3.88 11.38 9.21
CA THR A 34 -3.21 12.35 10.08
C THR A 34 -2.51 13.44 9.30
N GLU A 35 -1.84 13.11 8.18
CA GLU A 35 -1.09 14.09 7.38
C GLU A 35 -2.00 15.16 6.76
N LEU A 36 -3.20 14.77 6.30
CA LEU A 36 -4.18 15.71 5.76
C LEU A 36 -5.14 16.25 6.83
N ASP A 37 -4.93 15.90 8.10
CA ASP A 37 -5.78 16.26 9.23
C ASP A 37 -7.29 16.07 8.92
N LEU A 38 -7.62 14.90 8.34
CA LEU A 38 -8.96 14.59 7.86
C LEU A 38 -10.00 14.56 8.98
N VAL A 39 -9.56 14.33 10.23
CA VAL A 39 -10.43 14.34 11.41
C VAL A 39 -10.94 15.75 11.74
N ASN A 40 -10.13 16.79 11.49
CA ASN A 40 -10.50 18.17 11.77
C ASN A 40 -10.97 18.93 10.51
N THR A 41 -10.73 18.36 9.32
CA THR A 41 -11.12 18.97 8.04
C THR A 41 -12.63 18.78 7.78
N THR A 42 -13.33 19.90 7.63
CA THR A 42 -14.80 19.93 7.39
C THR A 42 -15.19 20.48 6.01
N LEU A 43 -14.26 21.13 5.31
CA LEU A 43 -14.49 21.67 3.98
C LEU A 43 -14.29 20.59 2.93
N GLY A 44 -15.34 20.27 2.18
CA GLY A 44 -15.29 19.28 1.09
C GLY A 44 -15.08 17.83 1.54
N VAL A 45 -15.12 17.57 2.85
CA VAL A 45 -14.94 16.25 3.44
C VAL A 45 -16.02 15.99 4.49
N THR A 46 -16.62 14.80 4.44
CA THR A 46 -17.58 14.32 5.45
C THR A 46 -17.10 13.01 6.04
N GLN A 47 -16.94 12.95 7.37
CA GLN A 47 -16.61 11.70 8.05
C GLN A 47 -17.84 10.79 8.15
N VAL A 48 -17.68 9.51 7.82
CA VAL A 48 -18.70 8.47 7.88
C VAL A 48 -18.17 7.21 8.58
N ALA A 49 -19.07 6.27 8.91
CA ALA A 49 -18.69 4.99 9.47
C ALA A 49 -17.94 4.15 8.42
N GLY A 50 -16.79 3.57 8.81
CA GLY A 50 -16.02 2.70 7.94
C GLY A 50 -16.55 1.25 7.90
N LEU A 51 -15.91 0.43 7.06
CA LEU A 51 -16.31 -0.97 6.84
C LEU A 51 -16.13 -1.84 8.10
N HIS A 52 -15.10 -1.55 8.90
CA HIS A 52 -14.83 -2.27 10.14
C HIS A 52 -15.40 -1.51 11.33
N ASN A 53 -15.82 -2.24 12.36
CA ASN A 53 -16.34 -1.62 13.58
C ASN A 53 -15.29 -0.70 14.20
N ALA A 54 -15.72 0.47 14.69
CA ALA A 54 -14.89 1.56 15.19
C ALA A 54 -13.91 2.19 14.17
N SER A 55 -13.93 1.79 12.89
CA SER A 55 -13.16 2.47 11.84
C SER A 55 -13.90 3.70 11.31
N LYS A 56 -13.12 4.70 10.88
CA LYS A 56 -13.61 5.93 10.26
C LYS A 56 -13.36 5.88 8.76
N ALA A 57 -14.25 6.46 7.98
CA ALA A 57 -14.05 6.72 6.56
C ALA A 57 -14.39 8.18 6.24
N PHE A 58 -13.90 8.68 5.11
CA PHE A 58 -14.08 10.07 4.70
C PHE A 58 -14.59 10.12 3.27
N LEU A 59 -15.71 10.80 3.07
CA LEU A 59 -16.31 11.10 1.77
C LEU A 59 -15.86 12.48 1.31
N PHE A 60 -15.21 12.55 0.16
CA PHE A 60 -14.83 13.80 -0.50
C PHE A 60 -15.94 14.23 -1.44
N GLN A 61 -16.27 15.53 -1.43
CA GLN A 61 -17.31 16.13 -2.27
C GLN A 61 -16.81 16.52 -3.65
#